data_AF-A0A4Z0NKA0-F1
#
_entry.id   AF-A0A4Z0NKA0-F1
#
_cell.length_a   1.000
_cell.length_b   1.000
_cell.length_c   1.000
_cell.angle_alpha   90.00
_cell.angle_beta   90.00
_cell.angle_gamma   90.00
#
_symmetry.space_group_name_H-M   'P 1'
#
loop_
_entity.id
_entity.type
_entity.pdbx_description
1 polymer ?
#
loop_
_entity_poly.entity_id
_entity_poly.type
_entity_poly.pdbx_seq_one_letter_code
_entity_poly.pdbx_strand_id
1 'polypeptide(L)'
;MFFANRPARPNQAAIAFALAGLGLGLATAPALAQPKKPAAPAPAAPAQQAAPAAQAQQTGPMVVQVKAEPSQADWTKVCGKDQGSGNEVCYTTRDFVSDQGQAVLAVAVYDMKGPQGAKVVRFLMPLGLLLQPGIRFTVDGGQPTPGRYAVCFPNGCFAEAPGLKDDVIAAMKKGTTLNVSVQNQMQREVTFAVPLAGFGKAFDGAPIDPKVLEEQQKKLQAELEKRSEEMRKQLEQKSGTPTAAAPAK
;
A
#
# COMPACT_ATOMS: atom_id res chain seq x y z
N MET A 1 -7.17 40.72 15.53
CA MET A 1 -5.95 41.54 15.56
C MET A 1 -4.83 40.75 14.89
N PHE A 2 -4.18 41.36 13.90
CA PHE A 2 -2.95 40.98 13.19
C PHE A 2 -2.94 39.72 12.30
N PHE A 3 -3.46 39.91 11.09
CA PHE A 3 -2.92 39.29 9.87
C PHE A 3 -1.58 39.98 9.53
N ALA A 4 -0.52 39.22 9.24
CA ALA A 4 0.74 39.76 8.71
C ALA A 4 1.02 39.14 7.32
N ASN A 5 0.57 39.89 6.33
CA ASN A 5 0.81 39.74 4.91
C ASN A 5 2.29 40.06 4.61
N ARG A 6 3.02 39.20 3.88
CA ARG A 6 4.37 39.53 3.37
C ARG A 6 4.34 39.69 1.84
N PRO A 7 4.86 40.81 1.30
CA PRO A 7 4.74 41.13 -0.13
C PRO A 7 5.83 40.47 -0.98
N ALA A 8 5.46 40.15 -2.22
CA ALA A 8 6.35 39.86 -3.33
C ALA A 8 7.11 41.12 -3.74
N ARG A 9 8.38 40.97 -4.14
CA ARG A 9 9.15 42.01 -4.84
C ARG A 9 9.72 41.45 -6.16
N PRO A 10 9.72 42.27 -7.24
CA PRO A 10 10.22 41.90 -8.54
C PRO A 10 11.66 42.41 -8.80
N ASN A 11 12.22 41.95 -9.93
CA ASN A 11 12.90 42.73 -10.97
C ASN A 11 14.43 42.58 -11.19
N GLN A 12 14.77 42.43 -12.49
CA GLN A 12 16.00 42.86 -13.22
C GLN A 12 17.22 41.91 -13.20
N ALA A 13 18.08 41.80 -14.23
CA ALA A 13 18.12 42.15 -15.65
C ALA A 13 19.38 41.49 -16.27
N ALA A 14 19.33 41.22 -17.58
CA ALA A 14 20.38 41.16 -18.61
C ALA A 14 21.86 40.80 -18.28
N ILE A 15 22.44 39.85 -19.05
CA ILE A 15 23.72 40.03 -19.76
C ILE A 15 23.66 39.30 -21.11
N ALA A 16 23.88 40.05 -22.19
CA ALA A 16 24.12 39.58 -23.54
C ALA A 16 25.63 39.43 -23.78
N PHE A 17 26.05 38.45 -24.58
CA PHE A 17 27.33 38.49 -25.30
C PHE A 17 27.11 38.06 -26.75
N ALA A 18 27.30 39.02 -27.65
CA ALA A 18 27.39 38.83 -29.08
C ALA A 18 28.86 38.63 -29.47
N LEU A 19 29.13 37.76 -30.45
CA LEU A 19 30.33 37.86 -31.29
C LEU A 19 29.95 37.59 -32.75
N ALA A 20 30.47 38.47 -33.59
CA ALA A 20 30.15 38.70 -34.99
C ALA A 20 31.04 37.92 -35.96
N GLY A 21 30.66 37.89 -37.24
CA GLY A 21 31.50 37.51 -38.39
C GLY A 21 30.67 37.12 -39.62
N LEU A 22 30.08 38.06 -40.36
CA LEU A 22 30.59 38.73 -41.59
C LEU A 22 30.91 37.80 -42.77
N GLY A 23 30.19 37.99 -43.89
CA GLY A 23 30.61 37.54 -45.22
C GLY A 23 29.51 37.52 -46.29
N LEU A 24 29.36 38.63 -47.03
CA LEU A 24 28.45 38.83 -48.17
C LEU A 24 28.83 38.00 -49.42
N GLY A 25 27.84 37.70 -50.29
CA GLY A 25 28.07 37.37 -51.71
C GLY A 25 26.79 37.06 -52.49
N LEU A 26 26.35 37.99 -53.35
CA LEU A 26 25.25 37.89 -54.32
C LEU A 26 25.70 37.19 -55.62
N ALA A 27 24.87 36.33 -56.23
CA ALA A 27 24.70 36.21 -57.70
C ALA A 27 23.59 35.23 -58.11
N THR A 28 22.93 35.57 -59.22
CA THR A 28 21.71 35.02 -59.84
C THR A 28 21.97 33.95 -60.93
N ALA A 29 21.23 32.82 -60.89
CA ALA A 29 20.71 31.93 -61.99
C ALA A 29 21.64 31.49 -63.18
N PRO A 30 21.24 30.56 -64.09
CA PRO A 30 20.24 29.48 -64.09
C PRO A 30 20.85 28.06 -64.38
N ALA A 31 19.97 27.07 -64.54
CA ALA A 31 20.24 25.67 -64.86
C ALA A 31 20.93 25.42 -66.22
N LEU A 32 21.83 24.42 -66.25
CA LEU A 32 22.18 23.63 -67.44
C LEU A 32 22.31 22.15 -67.06
N ALA A 33 21.60 21.31 -67.79
CA ALA A 33 21.63 19.85 -67.73
C ALA A 33 22.78 19.28 -68.58
N GLN A 34 23.45 18.21 -68.13
CA GLN A 34 24.27 17.25 -68.91
C GLN A 34 24.66 16.04 -68.01
N PRO A 35 25.11 14.87 -68.53
CA PRO A 35 24.27 13.74 -68.91
C PRO A 35 24.49 12.50 -68.00
N LYS A 36 23.55 11.55 -68.03
CA LYS A 36 23.65 10.23 -67.38
C LYS A 36 24.90 9.48 -67.87
N LYS A 37 25.81 9.14 -66.95
CA LYS A 37 26.85 8.11 -67.15
C LYS A 37 26.42 6.81 -66.41
N PRO A 38 26.50 5.63 -67.05
CA PRO A 38 26.08 4.36 -66.47
C PRO A 38 26.90 3.95 -65.24
N ALA A 39 26.21 3.29 -64.31
CA ALA A 39 26.64 2.91 -62.98
C ALA A 39 27.91 2.04 -62.92
N ALA A 40 28.77 2.36 -61.94
CA ALA A 40 29.70 1.42 -61.33
C ALA A 40 29.07 0.87 -60.02
N PRO A 41 29.40 -0.36 -59.58
CA PRO A 41 28.70 -1.03 -58.49
C PRO A 41 28.89 -0.27 -57.17
N ALA A 42 27.80 0.02 -56.47
CA ALA A 42 27.84 0.58 -55.13
C ALA A 42 28.52 -0.43 -54.16
N PRO A 43 29.34 0.04 -53.22
CA PRO A 43 29.84 -0.80 -52.13
C PRO A 43 28.68 -1.35 -51.31
N ALA A 44 28.76 -2.62 -50.92
CA ALA A 44 27.79 -3.28 -50.07
C ALA A 44 27.53 -2.44 -48.80
N ALA A 45 26.25 -2.16 -48.53
CA ALA A 45 25.82 -1.48 -47.32
C ALA A 45 26.23 -2.31 -46.09
N PRO A 46 26.72 -1.68 -45.00
CA PRO A 46 26.93 -2.39 -43.74
C PRO A 46 25.58 -2.95 -43.28
N ALA A 47 25.57 -4.25 -42.97
CA ALA A 47 24.41 -4.89 -42.35
C ALA A 47 24.01 -4.09 -41.10
N GLN A 48 22.77 -3.58 -41.11
CA GLN A 48 22.15 -2.95 -39.95
C GLN A 48 22.10 -4.01 -38.85
N GLN A 49 23.02 -3.90 -37.89
CA GLN A 49 22.94 -4.62 -36.64
C GLN A 49 21.63 -4.21 -35.98
N ALA A 50 20.75 -5.19 -35.80
CA ALA A 50 19.53 -5.02 -35.03
C ALA A 50 19.91 -4.44 -33.66
N ALA A 51 19.42 -3.24 -33.37
CA ALA A 51 19.57 -2.66 -32.04
C ALA A 51 19.00 -3.66 -31.02
N PRO A 52 19.65 -3.86 -29.86
CA PRO A 52 19.11 -4.71 -28.82
C PRO A 52 17.72 -4.18 -28.48
N ALA A 53 16.71 -5.06 -28.51
CA ALA A 53 15.37 -4.75 -28.08
C ALA A 53 15.48 -4.17 -26.66
N ALA A 54 15.21 -2.87 -26.52
CA ALA A 54 15.01 -2.26 -25.23
C ALA A 54 13.87 -3.02 -24.56
N GLN A 55 14.18 -3.73 -23.48
CA GLN A 55 13.17 -4.37 -22.64
C GLN A 55 12.18 -3.29 -22.26
N ALA A 56 10.96 -3.37 -22.80
CA ALA A 56 9.87 -2.48 -22.42
C ALA A 56 9.66 -2.65 -20.91
N GLN A 57 10.12 -1.67 -20.15
CA GLN A 57 9.86 -1.58 -18.72
C GLN A 57 8.34 -1.53 -18.59
N GLN A 58 7.76 -2.57 -18.01
CA GLN A 58 6.31 -2.73 -17.91
C GLN A 58 5.71 -1.55 -17.13
N THR A 59 5.13 -0.59 -17.84
CA THR A 59 4.44 0.59 -17.28
C THR A 59 2.98 0.28 -16.92
N GLY A 60 2.67 -0.98 -16.60
CA GLY A 60 1.32 -1.43 -16.27
C GLY A 60 0.94 -1.19 -14.80
N PRO A 61 -0.37 -1.24 -14.46
CA PRO A 61 -0.85 -1.31 -13.09
C PRO A 61 -0.19 -2.46 -12.34
N MET A 62 0.31 -2.19 -11.14
CA MET A 62 0.94 -3.18 -10.27
C MET A 62 -0.12 -3.77 -9.33
N VAL A 63 -0.33 -5.08 -9.35
CA VAL A 63 -1.21 -5.74 -8.39
C VAL A 63 -0.37 -6.38 -7.28
N VAL A 64 -0.65 -6.00 -6.04
CA VAL A 64 -0.05 -6.56 -4.83
C VAL A 64 -1.05 -7.53 -4.23
N GLN A 65 -0.72 -8.82 -4.25
CA GLN A 65 -1.45 -9.83 -3.50
C GLN A 65 -1.05 -9.75 -2.03
N VAL A 66 -2.03 -9.73 -1.13
CA VAL A 66 -1.77 -9.73 0.31
C VAL A 66 -2.26 -11.03 0.95
N LYS A 67 -1.54 -11.52 1.94
CA LYS A 67 -1.89 -12.71 2.70
C LYS A 67 -2.51 -12.29 4.03
N ALA A 68 -3.49 -13.04 4.52
CA ALA A 68 -4.01 -12.82 5.87
C ALA A 68 -2.88 -12.93 6.91
N GLU A 69 -2.86 -11.99 7.85
CA GLU A 69 -1.96 -12.03 9.01
C GLU A 69 -2.18 -13.34 9.79
N PRO A 70 -1.15 -14.21 9.95
CA PRO A 70 -1.31 -15.52 10.58
C PRO A 70 -1.83 -15.46 12.03
N SER A 71 -1.48 -14.41 12.78
CA SER A 71 -2.00 -14.20 14.13
C SER A 71 -3.47 -13.77 14.15
N GLN A 72 -4.04 -13.35 13.01
CA GLN A 72 -5.44 -13.00 12.84
C GLN A 72 -6.11 -13.90 11.79
N ALA A 73 -6.42 -15.12 12.21
CA ALA A 73 -6.96 -16.16 11.35
C ALA A 73 -8.35 -15.86 10.76
N ASP A 74 -9.11 -14.92 11.34
CA ASP A 74 -10.47 -14.58 10.91
C ASP A 74 -10.78 -13.06 10.98
N TRP A 75 -11.79 -12.65 10.20
CA TRP A 75 -12.35 -11.31 10.30
C TRP A 75 -12.96 -11.17 11.69
N THR A 76 -12.67 -10.04 12.32
CA THR A 76 -12.96 -9.85 13.74
C THR A 76 -13.86 -8.64 13.90
N LYS A 77 -15.03 -8.83 14.52
CA LYS A 77 -15.94 -7.74 14.87
C LYS A 77 -15.75 -7.35 16.32
N VAL A 78 -15.60 -6.05 16.57
CA VAL A 78 -15.48 -5.47 17.90
C VAL A 78 -16.51 -4.35 18.01
N CYS A 79 -17.26 -4.32 19.10
CA CYS A 79 -18.25 -3.27 19.35
C CYS A 79 -17.94 -2.56 20.67
N GLY A 80 -18.22 -1.27 20.71
CA GLY A 80 -18.11 -0.44 21.90
C GLY A 80 -19.08 0.73 21.83
N LYS A 81 -19.09 1.55 22.88
CA LYS A 81 -19.85 2.81 22.89
C LYS A 81 -18.92 3.96 22.56
N ASP A 82 -19.36 4.82 21.65
CA ASP A 82 -18.69 6.09 21.38
C ASP A 82 -18.81 7.03 22.61
N GLN A 83 -17.70 7.63 23.03
CA GLN A 83 -17.67 8.43 24.26
C GLN A 83 -18.39 9.77 24.13
N GLY A 84 -18.56 10.29 22.91
CA GLY A 84 -19.26 11.55 22.68
C GLY A 84 -20.77 11.38 22.56
N SER A 85 -21.20 10.47 21.69
CA SER A 85 -22.62 10.27 21.36
C SER A 85 -23.31 9.19 22.20
N GLY A 86 -22.56 8.32 22.88
CA GLY A 86 -23.09 7.16 23.60
C GLY A 86 -23.65 6.05 22.69
N ASN A 87 -23.62 6.26 21.36
CA ASN A 87 -24.09 5.31 20.38
C ASN A 87 -23.14 4.12 20.27
N GLU A 88 -23.70 2.96 19.90
CA GLU A 88 -22.90 1.78 19.60
C GLU A 88 -22.12 1.98 18.29
N VAL A 89 -20.82 1.70 18.35
CA VAL A 89 -19.93 1.67 17.19
C VAL A 89 -19.30 0.29 17.14
N CYS A 90 -19.56 -0.41 16.05
CA CYS A 90 -18.91 -1.67 15.74
C CYS A 90 -17.91 -1.47 14.61
N TYR A 91 -16.79 -2.17 14.64
CA TYR A 91 -15.91 -2.30 13.49
C TYR A 91 -15.55 -3.75 13.24
N THR A 92 -15.47 -4.12 11.96
CA THR A 92 -15.03 -5.45 11.52
C THR A 92 -13.69 -5.31 10.81
N THR A 93 -12.64 -5.93 11.35
CA THR A 93 -11.25 -5.70 10.92
C THR A 93 -10.52 -6.96 10.50
N ARG A 94 -9.51 -6.79 9.64
CA ARG A 94 -8.55 -7.80 9.22
C ARG A 94 -7.22 -7.17 8.81
N ASP A 95 -6.14 -7.78 9.27
CA ASP A 95 -4.77 -7.39 8.94
C ASP A 95 -4.17 -8.35 7.89
N PHE A 96 -3.30 -7.79 7.06
CA PHE A 96 -2.68 -8.47 5.94
C PHE A 96 -1.19 -8.17 5.84
N VAL A 97 -0.45 -9.21 5.47
CA VAL A 97 1.01 -9.22 5.34
C VAL A 97 1.45 -9.60 3.93
N SER A 98 2.72 -9.31 3.63
CA SER A 98 3.43 -9.83 2.46
C SER A 98 3.79 -11.31 2.64
N ASP A 99 4.34 -11.93 1.59
CA ASP A 99 4.89 -13.28 1.66
C ASP A 99 6.02 -13.43 2.68
N GLN A 100 6.67 -12.32 3.04
CA GLN A 100 7.74 -12.25 4.04
C GLN A 100 7.21 -11.99 5.46
N GLY A 101 5.89 -11.91 5.65
CA GLY A 101 5.26 -11.66 6.96
C GLY A 101 5.33 -10.21 7.42
N GLN A 102 5.65 -9.27 6.53
CA GLN A 102 5.66 -7.85 6.87
C GLN A 102 4.25 -7.27 6.74
N ALA A 103 3.82 -6.42 7.68
CA ALA A 103 2.53 -5.73 7.60
C ALA A 103 2.45 -4.89 6.32
N VAL A 104 1.40 -5.12 5.52
CA VAL A 104 1.17 -4.42 4.24
C VAL A 104 -0.08 -3.57 4.31
N LEU A 105 -1.17 -4.10 4.86
CA LEU A 105 -2.47 -3.44 4.84
C LEU A 105 -3.31 -3.92 6.01
N ALA A 106 -4.07 -3.02 6.63
CA ALA A 106 -5.20 -3.39 7.48
C ALA A 106 -6.48 -2.79 6.93
N VAL A 107 -7.59 -3.51 7.07
CA VAL A 107 -8.92 -3.07 6.63
C VAL A 107 -9.88 -3.15 7.80
N ALA A 108 -10.57 -2.05 8.10
CA ALA A 108 -11.62 -2.00 9.11
C ALA A 108 -12.89 -1.35 8.53
N VAL A 109 -14.03 -2.01 8.67
CA VAL A 109 -15.35 -1.47 8.30
C VAL A 109 -16.08 -1.09 9.58
N TYR A 110 -16.28 0.21 9.78
CA TYR A 110 -17.03 0.79 10.89
C TYR A 110 -18.52 0.89 10.54
N ASP A 111 -19.36 0.50 11.49
CA ASP A 111 -20.81 0.65 11.48
C ASP A 111 -21.22 1.39 12.76
N MET A 112 -21.44 2.69 12.62
CA MET A 112 -21.88 3.57 13.71
C MET A 112 -23.41 3.57 13.75
N LYS A 113 -24.01 3.18 14.87
CA LYS A 113 -25.46 3.17 15.07
C LYS A 113 -25.97 4.54 15.51
N GLY A 114 -27.28 4.76 15.40
CA GLY A 114 -27.96 5.96 15.86
C GLY A 114 -28.55 6.82 14.74
N PRO A 115 -29.18 7.98 15.08
CA PRO A 115 -29.90 8.83 14.12
C PRO A 115 -29.03 9.40 13.00
N GLN A 116 -27.73 9.54 13.25
CA GLN A 116 -26.72 10.00 12.29
C GLN A 116 -25.75 8.87 11.92
N GLY A 117 -26.20 7.62 12.09
CA GLY A 117 -25.37 6.44 11.84
C GLY A 117 -24.78 6.46 10.44
N ALA A 118 -23.51 6.09 10.34
CA ALA A 118 -22.79 6.05 9.08
C ALA A 118 -21.88 4.82 9.04
N LYS A 119 -21.62 4.36 7.82
CA LYS A 119 -20.67 3.28 7.56
C LYS A 119 -19.45 3.86 6.88
N VAL A 120 -18.27 3.44 7.35
CA VAL A 120 -16.98 3.93 6.87
C VAL A 120 -16.08 2.73 6.70
N VAL A 121 -15.41 2.61 5.56
CA VAL A 121 -14.25 1.72 5.46
C VAL A 121 -12.98 2.52 5.66
N ARG A 122 -12.10 2.00 6.49
CA ARG A 122 -10.80 2.56 6.83
C ARG A 122 -9.72 1.54 6.48
N PHE A 123 -8.66 2.05 5.86
CA PHE A 123 -7.50 1.29 5.45
C PHE A 123 -6.27 1.84 6.16
N LEU A 124 -5.40 0.98 6.68
CA LEU A 124 -4.04 1.36 7.05
C LEU A 124 -3.13 1.02 5.88
N MET A 125 -2.80 2.02 5.06
CA MET A 125 -1.95 1.89 3.88
C MET A 125 -0.47 1.98 4.26
N PRO A 126 0.43 1.32 3.52
CA PRO A 126 1.87 1.44 3.76
C PRO A 126 2.38 2.82 3.34
N LEU A 127 3.57 3.16 3.81
CA LEU A 127 4.27 4.39 3.41
C LEU A 127 4.82 4.26 1.97
N GLY A 128 5.17 5.40 1.37
CA GLY A 128 5.74 5.45 0.01
C GLY A 128 4.71 5.58 -1.13
N LEU A 129 3.43 5.71 -0.78
CA LEU A 129 2.33 5.97 -1.70
C LEU A 129 1.99 7.47 -1.77
N LEU A 130 1.39 7.92 -2.88
CA LEU A 130 0.96 9.30 -3.05
C LEU A 130 -0.34 9.57 -2.29
N LEU A 131 -0.35 10.68 -1.55
CA LEU A 131 -1.51 11.16 -0.77
C LEU A 131 -2.64 11.71 -1.65
N GLN A 132 -2.30 12.29 -2.80
CA GLN A 132 -3.24 12.78 -3.79
C GLN A 132 -3.11 11.93 -5.05
N PRO A 133 -4.22 11.55 -5.70
CA PRO A 133 -5.60 12.01 -5.47
C PRO A 133 -6.34 11.34 -4.31
N GLY A 134 -5.71 10.37 -3.64
CA GLY A 134 -6.32 9.54 -2.60
C GLY A 134 -6.35 8.08 -3.02
N ILE A 135 -7.28 7.32 -2.46
CA ILE A 135 -7.48 5.91 -2.78
C ILE A 135 -8.79 5.72 -3.54
N ARG A 136 -8.92 4.59 -4.23
CA ARG A 136 -10.20 4.09 -4.73
C ARG A 136 -10.28 2.62 -4.37
N PHE A 137 -11.44 2.12 -4.01
CA PHE A 137 -11.61 0.67 -3.86
C PHE A 137 -12.79 0.15 -4.65
N THR A 138 -12.71 -1.12 -5.07
CA THR A 138 -13.81 -1.86 -5.69
C THR A 138 -14.00 -3.18 -4.96
N VAL A 139 -15.24 -3.66 -4.91
CA VAL A 139 -15.52 -5.06 -4.57
C VAL A 139 -15.58 -5.85 -5.86
N ASP A 140 -14.68 -6.81 -6.02
CA ASP A 140 -14.43 -7.54 -7.25
C ASP A 140 -14.24 -6.55 -8.42
N GLY A 141 -15.10 -6.61 -9.44
CA GLY A 141 -15.15 -5.68 -10.57
C GLY A 141 -16.26 -4.62 -10.49
N GLY A 142 -16.81 -4.37 -9.30
CA GLY A 142 -17.89 -3.41 -9.07
C GLY A 142 -17.48 -1.94 -9.22
N GLN A 143 -18.42 -1.05 -8.93
CA GLN A 143 -18.20 0.40 -9.06
C GLN A 143 -17.12 0.90 -8.07
N PRO A 144 -16.15 1.70 -8.54
CA PRO A 144 -15.13 2.29 -7.67
C PRO A 144 -15.73 3.28 -6.68
N THR A 145 -15.37 3.12 -5.41
CA THR A 145 -15.69 4.05 -4.33
C THR A 145 -14.44 4.87 -3.98
N PRO A 146 -14.50 6.21 -4.06
CA PRO A 146 -13.35 7.05 -3.72
C PRO A 146 -13.16 7.14 -2.21
N GLY A 147 -11.91 7.23 -1.78
CA GLY A 147 -11.50 7.49 -0.40
C GLY A 147 -10.35 8.47 -0.35
N ARG A 148 -10.12 9.05 0.83
CA ARG A 148 -9.08 10.05 1.06
C ARG A 148 -8.23 9.68 2.26
N TYR A 149 -6.97 10.11 2.26
CA TYR A 149 -6.12 10.01 3.44
C TYR A 149 -6.61 10.94 4.55
N ALA A 150 -6.66 10.43 5.77
CA ALA A 150 -7.05 11.17 6.97
C ALA A 150 -5.81 11.60 7.78
N VAL A 151 -4.91 10.67 8.08
CA VAL A 151 -3.71 10.93 8.90
C VAL A 151 -2.64 9.87 8.63
N CYS A 152 -1.36 10.24 8.78
CA CYS A 152 -0.23 9.31 8.70
C CYS A 152 0.52 9.22 10.03
N PHE A 153 0.93 8.01 10.36
CA PHE A 153 1.76 7.65 11.50
C PHE A 153 3.01 6.89 11.00
N PRO A 154 4.04 6.68 11.83
CA PRO A 154 5.23 5.93 11.41
C PRO A 154 4.94 4.50 10.91
N ASN A 155 3.84 3.89 11.35
CA ASN A 155 3.42 2.56 10.94
C ASN A 155 2.53 2.54 9.69
N GLY A 156 2.16 3.69 9.14
CA GLY A 156 1.34 3.76 7.92
C GLY A 156 0.38 4.96 7.89
N CYS A 157 -0.37 5.06 6.79
CA CYS A 157 -1.32 6.13 6.56
C CYS A 157 -2.75 5.60 6.56
N PHE A 158 -3.61 6.19 7.41
CA PHE A 158 -5.03 5.90 7.39
C PHE A 158 -5.72 6.60 6.23
N ALA A 159 -6.43 5.82 5.42
CA ALA A 159 -7.31 6.29 4.38
C ALA A 159 -8.74 5.83 4.65
N GLU A 160 -9.71 6.70 4.38
CA GLU A 160 -11.11 6.49 4.72
C GLU A 160 -12.01 6.80 3.53
N ALA A 161 -13.04 5.97 3.35
CA ALA A 161 -14.17 6.24 2.48
C ALA A 161 -15.44 6.28 3.33
N PRO A 162 -15.89 7.48 3.73
CA PRO A 162 -17.08 7.64 4.55
C PRO A 162 -18.36 7.54 3.72
N GLY A 163 -19.49 7.30 4.39
CA GLY A 163 -20.80 7.30 3.74
C GLY A 163 -21.02 6.09 2.84
N LEU A 164 -20.52 4.92 3.24
CA LEU A 164 -20.77 3.69 2.53
C LEU A 164 -22.26 3.38 2.50
N LYS A 165 -22.76 3.16 1.29
CA LYS A 165 -24.11 2.69 1.04
C LYS A 165 -24.22 1.20 1.39
N ASP A 166 -25.44 0.78 1.72
CA ASP A 166 -25.70 -0.61 2.14
C ASP A 166 -25.44 -1.63 1.02
N ASP A 167 -25.54 -1.23 -0.25
CA ASP A 167 -25.21 -2.06 -1.41
C ASP A 167 -23.72 -2.40 -1.47
N VAL A 168 -22.83 -1.46 -1.13
CA VAL A 168 -21.38 -1.70 -1.05
C VAL A 168 -21.06 -2.71 0.05
N ILE A 169 -21.70 -2.57 1.22
CA ILE A 169 -21.54 -3.53 2.31
C ILE A 169 -22.08 -4.91 1.91
N ALA A 170 -23.26 -4.96 1.28
CA ALA A 170 -23.82 -6.20 0.77
C ALA A 170 -22.91 -6.86 -0.27
N ALA A 171 -22.26 -6.07 -1.12
CA ALA A 171 -21.25 -6.54 -2.06
C ALA A 171 -20.04 -7.10 -1.31
N MET A 172 -19.48 -6.39 -0.33
CA MET A 172 -18.34 -6.89 0.47
C MET A 172 -18.65 -8.22 1.18
N LYS A 173 -19.88 -8.41 1.65
CA LYS A 173 -20.32 -9.66 2.31
C LYS A 173 -20.34 -10.86 1.38
N LYS A 174 -20.63 -10.66 0.10
CA LYS A 174 -20.80 -11.72 -0.91
C LYS A 174 -19.61 -11.85 -1.86
N GLY A 175 -18.81 -10.80 -1.97
CA GLY A 175 -17.70 -10.70 -2.89
C GLY A 175 -16.50 -11.53 -2.45
N THR A 176 -15.53 -11.63 -3.34
CA THR A 176 -14.34 -12.45 -3.13
C THR A 176 -13.12 -11.60 -2.79
N THR A 177 -12.99 -10.45 -3.44
CA THR A 177 -11.81 -9.61 -3.39
C THR A 177 -12.20 -8.16 -3.26
N LEU A 178 -11.60 -7.44 -2.31
CA LEU A 178 -11.66 -5.99 -2.20
C LEU A 178 -10.36 -5.43 -2.78
N ASN A 179 -10.44 -4.75 -3.92
CA ASN A 179 -9.29 -4.16 -4.58
C ASN A 179 -9.12 -2.71 -4.14
N VAL A 180 -8.00 -2.37 -3.51
CA VAL A 180 -7.69 -1.00 -3.07
C VAL A 180 -6.59 -0.42 -3.94
N SER A 181 -6.91 0.59 -4.74
CA SER A 181 -6.03 1.19 -5.74
C SER A 181 -5.55 2.59 -5.33
N VAL A 182 -4.27 2.85 -5.56
CA VAL A 182 -3.56 4.08 -5.16
C VAL A 182 -2.35 4.30 -6.08
N GLN A 183 -1.80 5.51 -6.14
CA GLN A 183 -0.60 5.78 -6.95
C GLN A 183 0.68 5.73 -6.11
N ASN A 184 1.77 5.24 -6.71
CA ASN A 184 3.12 5.38 -6.15
C ASN A 184 3.81 6.67 -6.66
N GLN A 185 5.05 6.92 -6.22
CA GLN A 185 5.81 8.13 -6.60
C GLN A 185 6.07 8.28 -8.10
N MET A 186 5.95 7.20 -8.88
CA MET A 186 6.07 7.22 -10.34
C MET A 186 4.71 7.40 -11.03
N GLN A 187 3.66 7.79 -10.29
CA GLN A 187 2.27 7.90 -10.76
C GLN A 187 1.70 6.59 -11.34
N ARG A 188 2.32 5.45 -11.03
CA ARG A 188 1.77 4.14 -11.40
C ARG A 188 0.73 3.71 -10.39
N GLU A 189 -0.36 3.15 -10.90
CA GLU A 189 -1.38 2.54 -10.07
C GLU A 189 -0.85 1.26 -9.41
N VAL A 190 -1.09 1.15 -8.11
CA VAL A 190 -0.81 0.01 -7.25
C VAL A 190 -2.14 -0.42 -6.67
N THR A 191 -2.53 -1.66 -6.90
CA THR A 191 -3.78 -2.25 -6.42
C THR A 191 -3.49 -3.37 -5.44
N PHE A 192 -3.96 -3.23 -4.20
CA PHE A 192 -3.91 -4.26 -3.17
C PHE A 192 -5.16 -5.12 -3.26
N ALA A 193 -5.00 -6.42 -3.54
CA ALA A 193 -6.10 -7.37 -3.67
C ALA A 193 -6.34 -8.06 -2.32
N VAL A 194 -7.42 -7.67 -1.64
CA VAL A 194 -7.73 -8.11 -0.28
C VAL A 194 -8.79 -9.22 -0.28
N PRO A 195 -8.50 -10.42 0.24
CA PRO A 195 -9.51 -11.47 0.35
C PRO A 195 -10.66 -11.08 1.30
N LEU A 196 -11.90 -11.23 0.84
CA LEU A 196 -13.12 -10.99 1.63
C LEU A 196 -13.68 -12.26 2.29
N ALA A 197 -13.01 -13.40 2.13
CA ALA A 197 -13.43 -14.66 2.73
C ALA A 197 -13.65 -14.52 4.25
N GLY A 198 -14.87 -14.83 4.70
CA GLY A 198 -15.28 -14.72 6.11
C GLY A 198 -15.74 -13.33 6.57
N PHE A 199 -15.63 -12.29 5.74
CA PHE A 199 -16.06 -10.93 6.11
C PHE A 199 -17.53 -10.87 6.48
N GLY A 200 -18.42 -11.40 5.63
CA GLY A 200 -19.86 -11.34 5.89
C GLY A 200 -20.28 -12.04 7.17
N LYS A 201 -19.69 -13.21 7.45
CA LYS A 201 -19.91 -13.95 8.70
C LYS A 201 -19.51 -13.12 9.92
N ALA A 202 -18.35 -12.47 9.88
CA ALA A 202 -17.87 -11.66 10.99
C ALA A 202 -18.69 -10.36 11.16
N PHE A 203 -19.01 -9.68 10.05
CA PHE A 203 -19.75 -8.43 10.07
C PHE A 203 -21.17 -8.59 10.63
N ASP A 204 -21.87 -9.67 10.23
CA ASP A 204 -23.21 -9.99 10.72
C ASP A 204 -23.22 -10.77 12.03
N GLY A 205 -22.08 -11.38 12.39
CA GLY A 205 -21.91 -12.15 13.60
C GLY A 205 -21.91 -11.32 14.88
N ALA A 206 -21.83 -12.03 16.00
CA ALA A 206 -21.58 -11.43 17.30
C ALA A 206 -20.17 -10.80 17.34
N PRO A 207 -19.99 -9.67 18.03
CA PRO A 207 -18.64 -9.18 18.32
C PRO A 207 -17.86 -10.18 19.17
N ILE A 208 -16.53 -10.07 19.18
CA ILE A 208 -15.69 -10.78 20.14
C ILE A 208 -16.20 -10.47 21.54
N ASP A 209 -16.52 -11.53 22.29
CA ASP A 209 -16.91 -11.41 23.69
C ASP A 209 -15.66 -11.04 24.51
N PRO A 210 -15.65 -9.87 25.18
CA PRO A 210 -14.55 -9.47 26.05
C PRO A 210 -14.20 -10.54 27.09
N LYS A 211 -15.20 -11.27 27.61
CA LYS A 211 -14.99 -12.32 28.62
C LYS A 211 -14.24 -13.51 28.06
N VAL A 212 -14.54 -13.91 26.83
CA VAL A 212 -13.83 -15.01 26.16
C VAL A 212 -12.36 -14.63 25.93
N LEU A 213 -12.10 -13.38 25.56
CA LEU A 213 -10.72 -12.90 25.40
C LEU A 213 -9.97 -12.87 26.73
N GLU A 214 -10.60 -12.40 27.81
CA GLU A 214 -10.04 -12.43 29.17
C GLU A 214 -9.72 -13.87 29.63
N GLU A 215 -10.63 -14.82 29.41
CA GLU A 215 -10.40 -16.23 29.73
C GLU A 215 -9.26 -16.84 28.91
N GLN A 216 -9.17 -16.52 27.61
CA GLN A 216 -8.07 -16.96 26.76
C GLN A 216 -6.73 -16.38 27.21
N GLN A 217 -6.68 -15.09 27.57
CA GLN A 217 -5.48 -14.45 28.08
C GLN A 217 -5.03 -15.07 29.40
N LYS A 218 -5.95 -15.33 30.33
CA LYS A 218 -5.65 -16.00 31.60
C LYS A 218 -5.14 -17.42 31.39
N LYS A 219 -5.74 -18.18 30.47
CA LYS A 219 -5.29 -19.53 30.13
C LYS A 219 -3.90 -19.52 29.52
N LEU A 220 -3.62 -18.58 28.61
CA LEU A 220 -2.30 -18.42 28.01
C LEU A 220 -1.23 -18.07 29.05
N GLN A 221 -1.52 -17.16 29.98
CA GLN A 221 -0.62 -16.81 31.08
C GLN A 221 -0.30 -18.03 31.97
N ALA A 222 -1.33 -18.77 32.39
CA ALA A 222 -1.15 -19.97 33.20
C ALA A 222 -0.33 -21.06 32.49
N GLU A 223 -0.49 -21.23 31.17
CA GLU A 223 0.29 -22.18 30.39
C GLU A 223 1.75 -21.76 30.22
N LEU A 224 2.01 -20.45 30.06
CA LEU A 224 3.36 -19.90 30.03
C LEU A 224 4.07 -20.06 31.39
N GLU A 225 3.38 -19.81 32.50
CA GLU A 225 3.90 -20.03 33.86
C GLU A 225 4.28 -21.50 34.06
N LYS A 226 3.37 -22.42 33.72
CA LYS A 226 3.61 -23.86 33.81
C LYS A 226 4.83 -24.29 32.97
N ARG A 227 4.95 -23.83 31.72
CA ARG A 227 6.12 -24.10 30.87
C ARG A 227 7.42 -23.56 31.46
N SER A 228 7.38 -22.40 32.14
CA SER A 228 8.56 -21.82 32.77
C SER A 228 9.05 -22.67 33.95
N GLU A 229 8.14 -23.20 34.76
CA GLU A 229 8.48 -24.08 35.88
C GLU A 229 9.01 -25.44 35.41
N GLU A 230 8.39 -26.01 34.38
CA GLU A 230 8.85 -27.25 33.76
C GLU A 230 10.27 -27.08 33.19
N MET A 231 10.54 -25.97 32.52
CA MET A 231 11.87 -25.65 32.00
C MET A 231 12.89 -25.47 33.14
N ARG A 232 12.50 -24.80 34.24
CA ARG A 232 13.38 -24.64 35.42
C ARG A 232 13.77 -25.99 36.01
N LYS A 233 12.80 -26.89 36.23
CA LYS A 233 13.06 -28.24 36.74
C LYS A 233 13.92 -29.07 35.79
N GLN A 234 13.70 -28.96 34.48
CA GLN A 234 14.55 -29.64 33.49
C GLN A 234 16.00 -29.14 33.52
N LEU A 235 16.21 -27.83 33.71
CA LEU A 235 17.56 -27.26 33.84
C LEU A 235 18.24 -27.74 35.13
N GLU A 236 17.53 -27.78 36.25
CA GLU A 236 18.03 -28.29 37.55
C GLU A 236 18.37 -29.79 37.49
N GLN A 237 17.60 -30.61 36.77
CA GLN A 237 17.90 -32.02 36.56
C GLN A 237 19.11 -32.25 35.64
N LYS A 238 19.30 -31.39 34.64
CA LYS A 238 20.45 -31.46 33.72
C LYS A 238 21.76 -30.98 34.36
N SER A 239 21.70 -30.02 35.29
CA SER A 239 22.87 -29.56 36.06
C SER A 239 23.24 -30.49 37.23
N GLY A 240 22.42 -31.51 37.52
CA GLY A 240 22.64 -32.49 38.60
C GLY A 240 23.37 -33.78 38.22
N THR A 241 23.95 -33.93 37.03
CA THR A 241 24.78 -35.12 36.72
C THR A 241 26.20 -34.89 37.28
N PRO A 242 26.66 -35.64 38.30
CA PRO A 242 27.97 -35.45 38.90
C PRO A 242 29.06 -35.88 37.91
N THR A 243 30.05 -35.02 37.67
CA THR A 243 31.32 -35.41 37.06
C THR A 243 31.95 -36.50 37.92
N ALA A 244 31.87 -37.74 37.47
CA ALA A 244 32.53 -38.86 38.12
C ALA A 244 34.05 -38.72 37.99
N ALA A 245 34.71 -38.81 39.14
CA ALA A 245 36.10 -39.22 39.39
C ALA A 245 37.26 -38.40 38.79
N ALA A 246 38.02 -37.75 39.68
CA ALA A 246 39.47 -37.60 39.54
C ALA A 246 40.13 -38.07 40.86
N PRO A 247 41.18 -38.91 40.83
CA PRO A 247 41.64 -39.69 41.98
C PRO A 247 42.55 -38.90 42.92
N ALA A 248 42.57 -39.35 44.18
CA ALA A 248 43.31 -38.83 45.31
C ALA A 248 44.83 -38.79 45.11
N LYS A 249 45.49 -37.84 45.78
CA LYS A 249 46.93 -37.74 45.93
C LYS A 249 47.30 -37.71 47.41
#